data_AF-A0A920PXP6-F1
#
_entry.id   AF-A0A920PXP6-F1
#
_cell.length_a   1.000
_cell.length_b   1.000
_cell.length_c   1.000
_cell.angle_alpha   90.00
_cell.angle_beta   90.00
_cell.angle_gamma   90.00
#
_symmetry.space_group_name_H-M   'P 1'
#
loop_
_entity.id
_entity.type
_entity.pdbx_description
1 polymer ?
#
loop_
_entity_poly.entity_id
_entity_poly.type
_entity_poly.pdbx_seq_one_letter_code
_entity_poly.pdbx_strand_id
1 'polypeptide(L)'
;MESSRTHIISTNSPFGAIENCYEMGWTDGLPVVPPTPDRVAEFLEYVGLNPKDMLGEVPVRSRSLNAEQAAANSVMAGCLPEHFPVVLGTMRALFEHDPNCIHELSSVTNSRGVS
;
A
#
# COMPACT_ATOMS: atom_id res chain seq x y z
N MET A 1 14.04 -13.96 -6.23
CA MET A 1 14.24 -12.57 -6.72
C MET A 1 13.29 -12.36 -7.89
N GLU A 2 12.01 -12.13 -7.60
CA GLU A 2 11.06 -11.69 -8.62
C GLU A 2 10.87 -10.20 -8.36
N SER A 3 11.33 -9.35 -9.28
CA SER A 3 11.11 -7.91 -9.21
C SER A 3 9.61 -7.67 -9.15
N SER A 4 9.11 -7.10 -8.05
CA SER A 4 7.75 -6.56 -8.01
C SER A 4 7.64 -5.54 -9.16
N ARG A 5 6.56 -5.60 -9.94
CA ARG A 5 6.33 -4.75 -11.13
C ARG A 5 5.14 -3.84 -10.86
N THR A 6 5.32 -2.53 -10.98
CA THR A 6 4.24 -1.55 -10.96
C THR A 6 3.45 -1.79 -12.21
N HIS A 7 2.17 -2.05 -12.02
CA HIS A 7 1.20 -2.08 -13.09
C HIS A 7 0.55 -0.70 -13.19
N ILE A 8 1.15 0.18 -14.00
CA ILE A 8 0.50 1.44 -14.38
C ILE A 8 -0.51 1.14 -15.48
N ILE A 9 -1.78 1.40 -15.19
CA ILE A 9 -2.89 1.18 -16.12
C ILE A 9 -3.52 2.53 -16.43
N SER A 10 -3.68 2.82 -17.72
CA SER A 10 -4.42 4.00 -18.16
C SER A 10 -5.91 3.68 -18.16
N THR A 11 -6.71 4.54 -17.53
CA THR A 11 -8.16 4.43 -17.46
C THR A 11 -8.80 5.73 -17.93
N ASN A 12 -9.95 5.60 -18.58
CA ASN A 12 -10.67 6.72 -19.18
C ASN A 12 -11.72 7.31 -18.23
N SER A 13 -11.92 6.70 -17.05
CA SER A 13 -12.86 7.18 -16.03
C SER A 13 -12.47 6.76 -14.60
N PRO A 14 -12.87 7.53 -13.57
CA PRO A 14 -12.67 7.15 -12.17
C PRO A 14 -13.35 5.82 -11.81
N PHE A 15 -14.56 5.57 -12.30
CA PHE A 15 -15.24 4.28 -12.08
C PHE A 15 -14.47 3.12 -12.72
N GLY A 16 -13.98 3.28 -13.96
CA GLY A 16 -13.15 2.26 -14.59
C GLY A 16 -11.86 1.98 -13.83
N ALA A 17 -11.30 2.98 -13.15
CA ALA A 17 -10.12 2.80 -12.29
C ALA A 17 -10.43 1.92 -11.06
N ILE A 18 -11.60 2.12 -10.45
CA ILE A 18 -12.09 1.33 -9.31
C ILE A 18 -12.36 -0.11 -9.76
N GLU A 19 -13.06 -0.30 -10.88
CA GLU A 19 -13.32 -1.63 -11.46
C GLU A 19 -12.03 -2.37 -11.78
N ASN A 20 -11.02 -1.69 -12.36
CA ASN A 20 -9.71 -2.31 -12.59
C ASN A 20 -9.06 -2.81 -11.30
N CYS A 21 -9.15 -2.05 -10.20
CA CYS A 21 -8.62 -2.48 -8.89
C CYS A 21 -9.34 -3.75 -8.40
N TYR A 22 -10.65 -3.83 -8.62
CA TYR A 22 -11.46 -5.01 -8.30
C TYR A 22 -11.09 -6.22 -9.19
N GLU A 23 -11.04 -6.06 -10.52
CA GLU A 23 -10.70 -7.12 -11.48
C GLU A 23 -9.31 -7.71 -11.24
N MET A 24 -8.36 -6.88 -10.79
CA MET A 24 -7.00 -7.32 -10.42
C MET A 24 -6.91 -7.97 -9.04
N GLY A 25 -8.02 -8.00 -8.28
CA GLY A 25 -8.07 -8.56 -6.93
C GLY A 25 -7.25 -7.77 -5.91
N TRP A 26 -7.15 -6.44 -6.06
CA TRP A 26 -6.46 -5.57 -5.09
C TRP A 26 -7.36 -5.20 -3.91
N THR A 27 -8.67 -5.41 -4.06
CA THR A 27 -9.69 -5.10 -3.06
C THR A 27 -10.25 -6.38 -2.44
N ASP A 28 -10.92 -6.25 -1.30
CA ASP A 28 -11.70 -7.31 -0.64
C ASP A 28 -13.11 -7.50 -1.23
N GLY A 29 -13.40 -6.80 -2.33
CA GLY A 29 -14.69 -6.73 -2.97
C GLY A 29 -15.43 -5.40 -2.77
N LEU A 30 -14.92 -4.53 -1.88
CA LEU A 30 -15.42 -3.17 -1.75
C LEU A 30 -14.75 -2.19 -2.73
N PRO A 31 -15.41 -1.08 -3.09
CA PRO A 31 -14.78 0.01 -3.82
C PRO A 31 -13.63 0.62 -3.04
N VAL A 32 -12.50 0.86 -3.70
CA VAL A 32 -11.32 1.53 -3.14
C VAL A 32 -11.02 2.81 -3.89
N VAL A 33 -10.18 3.66 -3.29
CA VAL A 33 -9.57 4.78 -4.01
C VAL A 33 -8.36 4.26 -4.82
N PRO A 34 -8.31 4.44 -6.15
CA PRO A 34 -7.18 3.94 -6.93
C PRO A 34 -5.84 4.57 -6.48
N PRO A 35 -4.77 3.79 -6.23
CA PRO A 35 -3.48 4.31 -5.78
C PRO A 35 -2.70 4.88 -6.96
N THR A 36 -3.09 6.07 -7.42
CA THR A 36 -2.39 6.77 -8.49
C THR A 36 -0.99 7.21 -8.05
N PRO A 37 0.01 7.25 -8.95
CA PRO A 37 1.37 7.68 -8.63
C PRO A 37 1.42 9.01 -7.86
N ASP A 38 0.66 10.01 -8.30
CA ASP A 38 0.65 11.34 -7.68
C ASP A 38 0.17 11.30 -6.21
N ARG A 39 -0.88 10.53 -5.92
CA ARG A 39 -1.38 10.35 -4.54
C ARG A 39 -0.40 9.57 -3.66
N VAL A 40 0.27 8.56 -4.22
CA VAL A 40 1.30 7.83 -3.48
C VAL A 40 2.49 8.74 -3.18
N ALA A 41 2.90 9.56 -4.15
CA ALA A 41 3.97 10.54 -3.97
C ALA A 41 3.63 11.56 -2.88
N GLU A 42 2.40 12.09 -2.85
CA GLU A 42 1.94 13.02 -1.82
C GLU A 42 2.10 12.44 -0.40
N PHE A 43 1.77 11.15 -0.23
CA PHE A 43 1.95 10.46 1.05
C PHE A 43 3.41 10.33 1.44
N LEU A 44 4.28 9.95 0.50
CA LEU A 44 5.71 9.80 0.73
C LEU A 44 6.40 11.14 1.03
N GLU A 45 6.02 12.20 0.31
CA GLU A 45 6.48 13.57 0.52
C GLU A 45 6.09 14.08 1.91
N TYR A 46 4.85 13.81 2.34
CA TYR A 46 4.35 14.23 3.66
C TYR A 46 5.20 13.71 4.82
N VAL A 47 5.74 12.49 4.68
CA VAL A 47 6.55 11.83 5.72
C VAL A 47 8.06 11.89 5.44
N GLY A 48 8.47 12.42 4.29
CA GLY A 48 9.86 12.54 3.86
C GLY A 48 10.58 11.19 3.66
N LEU A 49 9.85 10.14 3.26
CA LEU A 49 10.42 8.81 3.05
C LEU A 49 10.67 8.53 1.56
N ASN A 50 11.73 7.77 1.26
CA ASN A 50 11.95 7.25 -0.08
C ASN A 50 11.04 6.04 -0.32
N PRO A 51 10.54 5.83 -1.57
CA PRO A 51 9.68 4.70 -1.91
C PRO A 51 10.24 3.33 -1.46
N LYS A 52 11.56 3.18 -1.55
CA LYS A 52 12.30 1.94 -1.24
C LYS A 52 12.66 1.77 0.25
N ASP A 53 12.32 2.74 1.09
CA ASP A 53 12.59 2.65 2.53
C ASP A 53 11.81 1.49 3.13
N MET A 54 12.53 0.57 3.76
CA MET A 54 11.97 -0.66 4.31
C MET A 54 11.34 -0.37 5.67
N LEU A 55 10.08 -0.72 5.82
CA LEU A 55 9.34 -0.58 7.08
C LEU A 55 9.41 -1.84 7.94
N GLY A 56 9.48 -3.01 7.30
CA GLY A 56 9.60 -4.29 7.98
C GLY A 56 9.58 -5.48 7.03
N GLU A 57 9.81 -6.67 7.58
CA GLU A 57 9.77 -7.94 6.85
C GLU A 57 8.86 -8.93 7.59
N VAL A 58 8.19 -9.78 6.82
CA VAL A 58 7.36 -10.91 7.27
C VAL A 58 8.13 -12.20 6.97
N PRO A 59 8.91 -12.74 7.91
CA PRO A 59 9.78 -13.88 7.61
C PRO A 59 9.01 -15.11 7.10
N VAL A 60 7.83 -15.38 7.70
CA VAL A 60 6.98 -16.54 7.35
C VAL A 60 6.42 -16.47 5.94
N ARG A 61 6.24 -15.27 5.37
CA ARG A 61 5.74 -15.09 4.00
C ARG A 61 6.83 -14.71 3.01
N SER A 62 8.08 -14.55 3.47
CA SER A 62 9.20 -13.99 2.69
C SER A 62 8.79 -12.72 1.94
N ARG A 63 8.06 -11.83 2.64
CA ARG A 63 7.57 -10.57 2.08
C ARG A 63 8.18 -9.42 2.84
N SER A 64 8.57 -8.37 2.12
CA SER A 64 8.92 -7.08 2.69
C SER A 64 7.78 -6.10 2.55
N LEU A 65 7.70 -5.14 3.47
CA LEU A 65 6.88 -3.95 3.35
C LEU A 65 7.79 -2.72 3.22
N ASN A 66 7.71 -2.02 2.09
CA ASN A 66 8.37 -0.74 1.87
C ASN A 66 7.39 0.44 2.04
N ALA A 67 7.93 1.66 2.05
CA ALA A 67 7.14 2.88 2.23
C ALA A 67 6.11 3.09 1.11
N GLU A 68 6.47 2.77 -0.14
CA GLU A 68 5.59 2.88 -1.30
C GLU A 68 4.35 1.97 -1.18
N GLN A 69 4.54 0.73 -0.75
CA GLN A 69 3.48 -0.24 -0.48
C GLN A 69 2.55 0.23 0.63
N ALA A 70 3.11 0.77 1.72
CA ALA A 70 2.32 1.31 2.82
C ALA A 70 1.51 2.55 2.38
N ALA A 71 2.12 3.44 1.59
CA ALA A 71 1.45 4.61 1.03
C ALA A 71 0.32 4.19 0.07
N ALA A 72 0.58 3.27 -0.85
CA ALA A 72 -0.43 2.76 -1.79
C ALA A 72 -1.63 2.11 -1.07
N ASN A 73 -1.38 1.28 -0.06
CA ASN A 73 -2.45 0.69 0.75
C ASN A 73 -3.24 1.76 1.51
N SER A 74 -2.57 2.78 2.03
CA SER A 74 -3.23 3.90 2.73
C SER A 74 -4.09 4.72 1.77
N VAL A 75 -3.60 5.00 0.55
CA VAL A 75 -4.39 5.67 -0.49
C VAL A 75 -5.62 4.83 -0.83
N MET A 76 -5.47 3.52 -1.04
CA MET A 76 -6.61 2.64 -1.35
C MET A 76 -7.67 2.61 -0.28
N ALA A 77 -7.25 2.65 0.99
CA ALA A 77 -8.16 2.77 2.13
C ALA A 77 -8.86 4.14 2.23
N GLY A 78 -8.56 5.10 1.35
CA GLY A 78 -9.11 6.46 1.38
C GLY A 78 -8.52 7.33 2.48
N CYS A 79 -7.32 7.00 2.95
CA CYS A 79 -6.60 7.79 3.95
C CYS A 79 -6.27 9.19 3.42
N LEU A 80 -5.99 10.13 4.32
CA LEU A 80 -5.41 11.43 3.99
C LEU A 80 -3.91 11.42 4.33
N PRO A 81 -3.06 12.17 3.61
CA PRO A 81 -1.62 12.22 3.90
C PRO A 81 -1.33 12.59 5.37
N GLU A 82 -2.14 13.49 5.95
CA GLU A 82 -2.02 13.93 7.34
C GLU A 82 -2.17 12.81 8.39
N HIS A 83 -2.88 11.73 8.04
CA HIS A 83 -3.04 10.56 8.90
C HIS A 83 -1.91 9.53 8.71
N PHE A 84 -1.17 9.60 7.62
CA PHE A 84 -0.17 8.59 7.25
C PHE A 84 0.95 8.39 8.29
N PRO A 85 1.45 9.42 9.02
CA PRO A 85 2.42 9.20 10.10
C PRO A 85 1.92 8.24 11.19
N VAL A 86 0.62 8.29 11.51
CA VAL A 86 0.01 7.40 12.52
C VAL A 86 -0.02 5.96 12.00
N VAL A 87 -0.37 5.79 10.72
CA VAL A 87 -0.36 4.47 10.05
C VAL A 87 1.06 3.87 10.06
N LEU A 88 2.07 4.66 9.69
CA LEU A 88 3.47 4.24 9.71
C LEU A 88 3.95 3.88 11.11
N GLY A 89 3.63 4.70 12.11
CA GLY A 89 3.98 4.43 13.51
C GLY A 89 3.36 3.11 13.99
N THR A 90 2.10 2.88 13.64
CA THR A 90 1.38 1.63 13.95
C THR A 90 2.05 0.43 13.28
N MET A 91 2.36 0.53 11.99
CA MET A 91 3.05 -0.54 11.26
C MET A 91 4.41 -0.87 11.88
N ARG A 92 5.24 0.15 12.20
CA ARG A 92 6.55 -0.04 12.83
C ARG A 92 6.44 -0.72 14.19
N ALA A 93 5.50 -0.27 15.02
CA ALA A 93 5.26 -0.86 16.34
C ALA A 93 4.80 -2.32 16.24
N LEU A 94 3.94 -2.64 15.27
CA LEU A 94 3.51 -4.02 15.02
C LEU A 94 4.68 -4.90 14.58
N PHE A 95 5.54 -4.43 13.67
CA PHE A 95 6.73 -5.17 13.25
C PHE A 95 7.73 -5.40 14.40
N GLU A 96 7.87 -4.44 15.31
CA GLU A 96 8.72 -4.57 16.49
C GLU A 96 8.17 -5.60 17.49
N HIS A 97 6.85 -5.63 17.70
CA HIS A 97 6.23 -6.50 18.69
C HIS A 97 5.97 -7.93 18.19
N ASP A 98 5.41 -8.08 16.98
CA ASP A 98 5.22 -9.37 16.33
C ASP A 98 5.25 -9.22 14.80
N PRO A 99 6.36 -9.61 14.14
CA PRO A 99 6.49 -9.50 12.69
C PRO A 99 5.49 -10.36 11.89
N ASN A 100 4.72 -11.25 12.54
CA ASN A 100 3.67 -12.05 11.89
C ASN A 100 2.25 -11.46 12.03
N CYS A 101 2.03 -10.45 12.90
CA CYS A 101 0.71 -9.87 13.20
C CYS A 101 0.08 -9.09 12.00
N ILE A 102 0.90 -8.71 11.03
CA ILE A 102 0.52 -7.98 9.80
C ILE A 102 -0.35 -8.77 8.79
N HIS A 103 -0.75 -10.00 9.09
CA HIS A 103 -1.79 -10.70 8.34
C HIS A 103 -3.12 -9.92 8.31
N GLU A 104 -3.42 -9.17 9.37
CA GLU A 104 -4.66 -8.38 9.46
C GLU A 104 -4.53 -7.01 8.75
N LEU A 105 -3.36 -6.37 8.82
CA LEU A 105 -3.17 -5.03 8.21
C LEU A 105 -3.15 -5.05 6.67
N SER A 106 -2.78 -6.17 6.06
CA SER A 106 -2.79 -6.37 4.61
C SER A 106 -4.13 -6.90 4.07
N SER A 107 -5.09 -7.17 4.96
CA SER A 107 -6.37 -7.81 4.60
C SER A 107 -7.38 -6.87 3.94
N VAL A 108 -7.25 -5.55 4.18
CA VAL A 108 -8.23 -4.56 3.71
C VAL A 108 -7.95 -4.06 2.29
N THR A 109 -6.69 -4.14 1.83
CA THR A 109 -6.29 -3.83 0.46
C THR A 109 -4.93 -4.50 0.21
N ASN A 110 -4.86 -5.49 -0.67
CA ASN A 110 -3.58 -6.16 -0.98
C ASN A 110 -3.13 -5.73 -2.39
N SER A 111 -2.67 -4.48 -2.50
CA SER A 111 -1.83 -4.15 -3.66
C SER A 111 -0.61 -5.06 -3.58
N ARG A 112 -0.36 -5.85 -4.63
CA ARG A 112 0.83 -6.69 -4.69
C ARG A 112 2.10 -5.86 -4.95
N GLY A 113 2.29 -4.79 -4.18
CA GLY A 113 3.32 -3.80 -4.45
C GLY A 113 2.94 -2.85 -5.56
N VAL A 114 3.02 -1.56 -5.25
CA VAL A 114 3.44 -0.54 -6.21
C VAL A 114 4.98 -0.58 -6.19
N SER A 115 5.62 -0.83 -7.34
CA SER A 115 7.08 -0.72 -7.63
C SER A 115 7.44 -0.86 -9.11
#